data_AF-A0A8C0H8E1-F1
#
_entry.id   AF-A0A8C0H8E1-F1
#
_cell.length_a   1.000
_cell.length_b   1.000
_cell.length_c   1.000
_cell.angle_alpha   90.00
_cell.angle_beta   90.00
_cell.angle_gamma   90.00
#
_symmetry.space_group_name_H-M   'P 1'
#
loop_
_entity.id
_entity.type
_entity.pdbx_description
1 polymer ?
#
loop_
_entity_poly.entity_id
_entity_poly.type
_entity_poly.pdbx_seq_one_letter_code
_entity_poly.pdbx_strand_id
1 'polypeptide(L)'
;KQLSFLRDCIESMGDTILRSVKHASAEKTFKEQGKQPKAAESEESDLEIEDDGVIEQDLDDPQEMGDEYLEITNEMINQANEKMEHAFAALDEGEHKKAIDLFKDAVRLNPHFTLLYVNRASAFVKLQKPNAAIRDCDRACELKPNSGESDKWTGQAHLLWGHWEEAAQDFIFTGEWTESQNSYLRSKGFLWEGQLRLCIREKRNSIGFNGIILA
;
A
#
# COMPACT_ATOMS: atom_id res chain seq x y z
N LYS A 1 -20.14 -8.65 -25.34
CA LYS A 1 -19.29 -9.87 -25.29
C LYS A 1 -18.06 -9.73 -24.37
N GLN A 2 -17.84 -8.60 -23.66
CA GLN A 2 -16.70 -8.41 -22.75
C GLN A 2 -17.00 -8.69 -21.26
N LEU A 3 -18.25 -8.99 -20.90
CA LEU A 3 -18.68 -9.20 -19.49
C LEU A 3 -18.38 -10.62 -18.95
N SER A 4 -18.06 -11.60 -19.81
CA SER A 4 -17.71 -12.95 -19.34
C SER A 4 -16.32 -12.98 -18.72
N PHE A 5 -15.37 -12.20 -19.26
CA PHE A 5 -14.00 -12.15 -18.78
C PHE A 5 -13.91 -11.66 -17.32
N LEU A 6 -14.66 -10.61 -16.98
CA LEU A 6 -14.69 -10.09 -15.61
C LEU A 6 -15.33 -11.08 -14.61
N ARG A 7 -16.34 -11.84 -15.06
CA ARG A 7 -16.94 -12.91 -14.27
C ARG A 7 -15.94 -14.03 -14.00
N ASP A 8 -15.24 -14.46 -15.04
CA ASP A 8 -14.25 -15.53 -14.95
C ASP A 8 -13.06 -15.10 -14.07
N CYS A 9 -12.66 -13.81 -14.10
CA CYS A 9 -11.66 -13.26 -13.17
C CYS A 9 -12.13 -13.28 -11.71
N ILE A 10 -13.38 -12.89 -11.42
CA ILE A 10 -13.92 -12.90 -10.05
C ILE A 10 -14.04 -14.34 -9.52
N GLU A 11 -14.48 -15.28 -10.35
CA GLU A 11 -14.58 -16.70 -10.00
C GLU A 11 -13.18 -17.31 -9.77
N SER A 12 -12.20 -16.96 -10.61
CA SER A 12 -10.79 -17.40 -10.45
C SER A 12 -10.11 -16.81 -9.21
N MET A 13 -10.37 -15.54 -8.88
CA MET A 13 -9.86 -14.90 -7.66
C MET A 13 -10.50 -15.51 -6.42
N GLY A 14 -11.81 -15.81 -6.45
CA GLY A 14 -12.51 -16.49 -5.36
C GLY A 14 -11.92 -17.86 -5.03
N ASP A 15 -11.60 -18.65 -6.05
CA ASP A 15 -10.98 -19.97 -5.89
C ASP A 15 -9.54 -19.91 -5.37
N THR A 16 -8.79 -18.86 -5.74
CA THR A 16 -7.42 -18.62 -5.28
C THR A 16 -7.40 -18.21 -3.82
N ILE A 17 -8.32 -17.33 -3.42
CA ILE A 17 -8.51 -16.90 -2.02
C ILE A 17 -8.92 -18.10 -1.16
N LEU A 18 -9.87 -18.93 -1.62
CA LEU A 18 -10.30 -20.14 -0.91
C LEU A 18 -9.18 -21.19 -0.72
N ARG A 19 -8.24 -21.31 -1.66
CA ARG A 19 -7.05 -22.16 -1.48
C ARG A 19 -6.07 -21.57 -0.47
N SER A 20 -5.82 -20.26 -0.50
CA SER A 20 -4.91 -19.62 0.46
C SER A 20 -5.42 -19.77 1.91
N VAL A 21 -6.73 -19.65 2.12
CA VAL A 21 -7.38 -19.80 3.44
C VAL A 21 -7.26 -21.24 3.96
N LYS A 22 -7.25 -22.26 3.09
CA LYS A 22 -7.04 -23.65 3.50
C LYS A 22 -5.60 -23.95 3.92
N HIS A 23 -4.62 -23.18 3.43
CA HIS A 23 -3.21 -23.35 3.80
C HIS A 23 -2.79 -22.53 5.03
N ALA A 24 -3.54 -21.49 5.40
CA ALA A 24 -3.23 -20.61 6.54
C ALA A 24 -3.68 -21.14 7.92
N SER A 25 -4.36 -22.29 8.00
CA SER A 25 -4.83 -22.87 9.27
C SER A 25 -3.77 -23.66 10.06
N ALA A 26 -2.51 -23.20 10.04
CA ALA A 26 -1.45 -23.72 10.91
C ALA A 26 -0.91 -22.58 11.78
N GLU A 27 -1.53 -22.44 12.96
CA GLU A 27 -1.21 -21.46 13.98
C GLU A 27 0.26 -21.54 14.43
N LYS A 28 0.95 -20.39 14.46
CA LYS A 28 1.96 -20.11 15.48
C LYS A 28 1.75 -18.73 16.06
N THR A 29 1.43 -18.77 17.34
CA THR A 29 1.15 -17.68 18.27
C THR A 29 2.41 -16.87 18.54
N PHE A 30 2.36 -15.54 18.39
CA PHE A 30 3.28 -14.65 19.10
C PHE A 30 2.52 -13.47 19.70
N LYS A 31 2.81 -13.23 20.98
CA LYS A 31 2.09 -12.34 21.89
C LYS A 31 2.39 -10.88 21.58
N GLU A 32 1.33 -10.07 21.57
CA GLU A 32 1.38 -8.61 21.72
C GLU A 32 2.17 -8.22 22.96
N GLN A 33 3.07 -7.24 22.82
CA GLN A 33 3.40 -6.29 23.89
C GLN A 33 4.24 -5.12 23.37
N GLY A 34 3.80 -3.90 23.68
CA GLY A 34 4.58 -2.67 23.54
C GLY A 34 3.81 -1.58 22.81
N LYS A 35 3.51 -0.48 23.50
CA LYS A 35 2.76 0.68 23.01
C LYS A 35 3.44 1.24 21.75
N GLN A 36 2.94 0.86 20.59
CA GLN A 36 3.49 1.26 19.30
C GLN A 36 3.35 2.78 19.12
N PRO A 37 4.35 3.47 18.54
CA PRO A 37 4.16 4.84 18.09
C PRO A 37 2.99 4.84 17.13
N LYS A 38 1.98 5.68 17.40
CA LYS A 38 0.91 5.89 16.43
C LYS A 38 1.54 6.46 15.18
N ALA A 39 1.10 5.94 14.03
CA ALA A 39 1.35 6.53 12.73
C ALA A 39 1.24 8.05 12.86
N ALA A 40 2.30 8.76 12.50
CA ALA A 40 2.12 10.13 12.08
C ALA A 40 1.11 10.04 10.95
N GLU A 41 -0.07 10.64 11.15
CA GLU A 41 -1.01 10.92 10.08
C GLU A 41 -0.22 11.79 9.11
N SER A 42 0.43 11.14 8.13
CA SER A 42 1.14 11.79 7.06
C SER A 42 0.12 12.72 6.43
N GLU A 43 0.31 14.03 6.59
CA GLU A 43 -0.53 15.02 5.94
C GLU A 43 -0.62 14.62 4.47
N GLU A 44 -1.86 14.36 4.03
CA GLU A 44 -2.17 13.97 2.68
C GLU A 44 -1.81 15.13 1.76
N SER A 45 -0.57 15.16 1.30
CA SER A 45 -0.25 15.90 0.08
C SER A 45 -0.78 15.07 -1.07
N ASP A 46 -2.05 15.35 -1.41
CA ASP A 46 -2.65 15.03 -2.71
C ASP A 46 -1.57 15.25 -3.77
N LEU A 47 -1.03 14.15 -4.29
CA LEU A 47 -0.08 14.23 -5.38
C LEU A 47 -0.84 14.83 -6.55
N GLU A 48 -0.48 16.05 -6.95
CA GLU A 48 -0.96 16.63 -8.20
C GLU A 48 -0.35 15.83 -9.34
N ILE A 49 -1.13 14.88 -9.88
CA ILE A 49 -0.71 14.04 -11.00
C ILE A 49 -0.80 14.92 -12.25
N GLU A 50 0.35 15.45 -12.69
CA GLU A 50 0.44 16.26 -13.91
C GLU A 50 0.03 15.43 -15.15
N ASP A 51 -0.63 16.11 -16.10
CA ASP A 51 -1.47 15.55 -17.18
C ASP A 51 -0.77 14.59 -18.17
N ASP A 52 0.56 14.50 -18.18
CA ASP A 52 1.36 13.55 -19.00
C ASP A 52 1.96 12.35 -18.24
N GLY A 53 1.73 12.28 -16.91
CA GLY A 53 2.56 11.61 -15.90
C GLY A 53 2.61 10.08 -15.82
N VAL A 54 2.91 9.40 -16.93
CA VAL A 54 3.42 8.02 -16.89
C VAL A 54 4.94 8.07 -16.83
N ILE A 55 5.50 7.68 -15.69
CA ILE A 55 6.95 7.60 -15.50
C ILE A 55 7.44 6.26 -16.07
N GLU A 56 8.60 6.30 -16.73
CA GLU A 56 9.27 5.09 -17.21
C GLU A 56 9.64 4.17 -16.04
N GLN A 57 9.77 2.87 -16.33
CA GLN A 57 10.15 1.88 -15.33
C GLN A 57 11.49 2.26 -14.66
N ASP A 58 11.53 2.32 -13.33
CA ASP A 58 12.79 2.40 -12.60
C ASP A 58 13.57 1.08 -12.75
N LEU A 59 14.70 1.16 -13.45
CA LEU A 59 15.63 0.06 -13.69
C LEU A 59 16.73 -0.02 -12.62
N ASP A 60 16.52 0.61 -11.47
CA ASP A 60 17.45 0.56 -10.35
C ASP A 60 17.52 -0.85 -9.75
N ASP A 61 18.67 -1.17 -9.15
CA ASP A 61 18.85 -2.41 -8.42
C ASP A 61 17.77 -2.55 -7.31
N PRO A 62 17.22 -3.76 -7.10
CA PRO A 62 16.24 -3.98 -6.03
C PRO A 62 16.76 -3.51 -4.68
N GLN A 63 15.93 -2.74 -3.98
CA GLN A 63 16.29 -2.21 -2.67
C GLN A 63 16.42 -3.33 -1.62
N GLU A 64 17.17 -3.03 -0.56
CA GLU A 64 17.41 -3.98 0.53
C GLU A 64 16.16 -4.13 1.41
N MET A 65 15.72 -5.37 1.60
CA MET A 65 14.52 -5.74 2.36
C MET A 65 14.82 -6.32 3.76
N GLY A 66 16.08 -6.23 4.20
CA GLY A 66 16.55 -6.80 5.45
C GLY A 66 16.57 -8.34 5.47
N ASP A 67 16.94 -8.91 6.62
CA ASP A 67 17.02 -10.36 6.83
C ASP A 67 15.81 -10.86 7.63
N GLU A 68 14.99 -11.71 7.01
CA GLU A 68 13.80 -12.27 7.64
C GLU A 68 14.11 -13.16 8.86
N TYR A 69 15.33 -13.69 8.98
CA TYR A 69 15.70 -14.56 10.10
C TYR A 69 16.48 -13.82 11.19
N LEU A 70 16.58 -12.49 11.09
CA LEU A 70 17.32 -11.68 12.04
C LEU A 70 16.68 -11.76 13.44
N GLU A 71 17.45 -12.21 14.42
CA GLU A 71 17.03 -12.14 15.82
C GLU A 71 17.05 -10.69 16.30
N ILE A 72 15.88 -10.11 16.43
CA ILE A 72 15.73 -8.70 16.82
C ILE A 72 15.86 -8.56 18.34
N THR A 73 16.84 -7.79 18.78
CA THR A 73 17.02 -7.43 20.19
C THR A 73 16.30 -6.11 20.52
N ASN A 74 15.99 -5.89 21.81
CA ASN A 74 15.39 -4.62 22.26
C ASN A 74 16.27 -3.40 21.91
N GLU A 75 17.59 -3.56 21.90
CA GLU A 75 18.52 -2.51 21.51
C GLU A 75 18.37 -2.17 20.02
N MET A 76 18.27 -3.19 19.15
CA MET A 76 18.05 -2.99 17.71
C MET A 76 16.70 -2.34 17.44
N ILE A 77 15.65 -2.68 18.21
CA ILE A 77 14.35 -2.02 18.13
C ILE A 77 14.46 -0.54 18.47
N ASN A 78 15.16 -0.20 19.56
CA ASN A 78 15.35 1.20 19.95
C ASN A 78 16.12 1.99 18.89
N GLN A 79 17.20 1.41 18.34
CA GLN A 79 17.97 2.03 17.27
C GLN A 79 17.14 2.17 15.98
N ALA A 80 16.33 1.16 15.62
CA ALA A 80 15.43 1.25 14.47
C ALA A 80 14.40 2.37 14.65
N ASN A 81 13.84 2.52 15.86
CA ASN A 81 12.89 3.57 16.17
C ASN A 81 13.53 4.97 16.09
N GLU A 82 14.75 5.15 16.61
CA GLU A 82 15.50 6.41 16.49
C GLU A 82 15.74 6.78 15.01
N LYS A 83 16.17 5.80 14.20
CA LYS A 83 16.34 5.98 12.75
C LYS A 83 15.02 6.34 12.06
N MET A 84 13.93 5.71 12.46
CA MET A 84 12.60 6.00 11.94
C MET A 84 12.14 7.43 12.29
N GLU A 85 12.34 7.88 13.53
CA GLU A 85 12.02 9.26 13.93
C GLU A 85 12.80 10.29 13.10
N HIS A 86 14.10 10.04 12.86
CA HIS A 86 14.89 10.87 11.96
C HIS A 86 14.43 10.81 10.50
N ALA A 87 13.96 9.64 10.04
CA ALA A 87 13.43 9.49 8.69
C ALA A 87 12.15 10.31 8.50
N PHE A 88 11.26 10.33 9.50
CA PHE A 88 10.08 11.18 9.48
C PHE A 88 10.42 12.67 9.44
N ALA A 89 11.36 13.12 10.28
CA ALA A 89 11.83 14.50 10.22
C ALA A 89 12.38 14.87 8.83
N ALA A 90 13.12 13.95 8.19
CA ALA A 90 13.60 14.16 6.82
C ALA A 90 12.47 14.19 5.78
N LEU A 91 11.38 13.43 5.97
CA LEU A 91 10.18 13.53 5.12
C LEU A 91 9.49 14.88 5.26
N ASP A 92 9.34 15.37 6.49
CA ASP A 92 8.73 16.68 6.78
C ASP A 92 9.55 17.84 6.18
N GLU A 93 10.88 17.68 6.12
CA GLU A 93 11.80 18.62 5.47
C GLU A 93 11.83 18.47 3.93
N GLY A 94 11.15 17.47 3.36
CA GLY A 94 11.15 17.16 1.92
C GLY A 94 12.43 16.47 1.43
N GLU A 95 13.31 16.04 2.34
CA GLU A 95 14.57 15.34 2.03
C GLU A 95 14.34 13.83 1.75
N HIS A 96 13.51 13.50 0.75
CA HIS A 96 13.05 12.13 0.50
C HIS A 96 14.18 11.10 0.32
N LYS A 97 15.30 11.46 -0.33
CA LYS A 97 16.45 10.55 -0.49
C LYS A 97 17.07 10.16 0.85
N LYS A 98 17.23 11.14 1.75
CA LYS A 98 17.78 10.93 3.10
C LYS A 98 16.81 10.12 3.96
N ALA A 99 15.50 10.36 3.83
CA ALA A 99 14.48 9.53 4.47
C ALA A 99 14.60 8.06 4.04
N ILE A 100 14.78 7.78 2.75
CA ILE A 100 14.98 6.42 2.24
C ILE A 100 16.22 5.76 2.84
N ASP A 101 17.35 6.48 2.91
CA ASP A 101 18.57 5.95 3.51
C ASP A 101 18.39 5.63 5.00
N LEU A 102 17.68 6.49 5.74
CA LEU A 102 17.37 6.26 7.15
C LEU A 102 16.40 5.08 7.34
N PHE A 103 15.38 4.95 6.49
CA PHE A 103 14.49 3.78 6.50
C PHE A 103 15.23 2.49 6.12
N LYS A 104 16.18 2.54 5.20
CA LYS A 104 17.04 1.39 4.86
C LYS A 104 17.84 0.92 6.08
N ASP A 105 18.44 1.85 6.81
CA ASP A 105 19.14 1.52 8.06
C ASP A 105 18.18 0.94 9.11
N ALA A 106 16.98 1.51 9.24
CA ALA A 106 15.96 0.98 10.15
C ALA A 106 15.49 -0.43 9.77
N VAL A 107 15.32 -0.73 8.48
CA VAL A 107 14.93 -2.05 7.96
C VAL A 107 16.00 -3.11 8.26
N ARG A 108 17.29 -2.74 8.21
CA ARG A 108 18.38 -3.65 8.61
C ARG A 108 18.34 -4.02 10.09
N LEU A 109 17.85 -3.12 10.93
CA LEU A 109 17.75 -3.31 12.37
C LEU A 109 16.45 -4.01 12.78
N ASN A 110 15.36 -3.73 12.07
CA ASN A 110 14.03 -4.31 12.33
C ASN A 110 13.27 -4.60 11.03
N PRO A 111 13.57 -5.73 10.35
CA PRO A 111 12.96 -6.07 9.07
C PRO A 111 11.50 -6.54 9.18
N HIS A 112 10.99 -6.79 10.39
CA HIS A 112 9.62 -7.23 10.62
C HIS A 112 8.65 -6.07 10.87
N PHE A 113 9.12 -4.82 10.85
CA PHE A 113 8.27 -3.68 11.13
C PHE A 113 7.64 -3.10 9.86
N THR A 114 6.35 -3.41 9.66
CA THR A 114 5.57 -3.02 8.48
C THR A 114 5.66 -1.52 8.15
N LEU A 115 5.63 -0.65 9.16
CA LEU A 115 5.62 0.80 8.96
C LEU A 115 6.89 1.33 8.28
N LEU A 116 8.03 0.64 8.41
CA LEU A 116 9.25 1.08 7.74
C LEU A 116 9.10 0.97 6.22
N TYR A 117 8.48 -0.10 5.73
CA TYR A 117 8.27 -0.31 4.30
C TYR A 117 7.19 0.64 3.75
N VAL A 118 6.08 0.82 4.46
CA VAL A 118 5.00 1.75 4.06
C VAL A 118 5.52 3.18 3.90
N ASN A 119 6.31 3.67 4.86
CA ASN A 119 6.85 5.03 4.80
C ASN A 119 8.02 5.19 3.83
N ARG A 120 8.79 4.12 3.59
CA ARG A 120 9.80 4.12 2.53
C ARG A 120 9.16 4.09 1.15
N ALA A 121 8.06 3.36 0.96
CA ALA A 121 7.25 3.37 -0.25
C ALA A 121 6.69 4.77 -0.56
N SER A 122 6.17 5.48 0.44
CA SER A 122 5.71 6.86 0.25
C SER A 122 6.82 7.79 -0.25
N ALA A 123 8.03 7.67 0.32
CA ALA A 123 9.21 8.40 -0.13
C ALA A 123 9.60 8.05 -1.57
N PHE A 124 9.49 6.78 -1.96
CA PHE A 124 9.74 6.34 -3.34
C PHE A 124 8.70 6.89 -4.33
N VAL A 125 7.42 6.91 -3.97
CA VAL A 125 6.35 7.53 -4.77
C VAL A 125 6.66 9.02 -4.98
N LYS A 126 7.05 9.75 -3.93
CA LYS A 126 7.45 11.17 -4.03
C LYS A 126 8.69 11.39 -4.90
N LEU A 127 9.59 10.41 -4.97
CA LEU A 127 10.73 10.40 -5.88
C LEU A 127 10.44 9.84 -7.27
N GLN A 128 9.18 9.55 -7.60
CA GLN A 128 8.78 8.99 -8.90
C GLN A 128 9.45 7.63 -9.20
N LYS A 129 9.61 6.78 -8.19
CA LYS A 129 10.16 5.42 -8.30
C LYS A 129 9.09 4.35 -8.02
N PRO A 130 8.19 4.06 -8.98
CA PRO A 130 7.03 3.22 -8.73
C PRO A 130 7.37 1.75 -8.46
N ASN A 131 8.35 1.12 -9.13
CA ASN A 131 8.69 -0.28 -8.85
C ASN A 131 9.29 -0.45 -7.46
N ALA A 132 10.18 0.47 -7.05
CA ALA A 132 10.70 0.48 -5.69
C ALA A 132 9.56 0.59 -4.66
N ALA A 133 8.61 1.51 -4.86
CA ALA A 133 7.45 1.63 -3.97
C ALA A 133 6.62 0.34 -3.90
N ILE A 134 6.29 -0.28 -5.05
CA ILE A 134 5.49 -1.51 -5.11
C ILE A 134 6.17 -2.65 -4.34
N ARG A 135 7.49 -2.85 -4.52
CA ARG A 135 8.23 -3.90 -3.79
C ARG A 135 8.18 -3.72 -2.26
N ASP A 136 8.23 -2.47 -1.79
CA ASP A 136 8.08 -2.17 -0.37
C ASP A 136 6.66 -2.44 0.13
N CYS A 137 5.65 -2.06 -0.64
CA CYS A 137 4.26 -2.36 -0.33
C CYS A 137 3.97 -3.87 -0.33
N ASP A 138 4.54 -4.63 -1.27
CA ASP A 138 4.42 -6.08 -1.32
C ASP A 138 4.96 -6.70 -0.02
N ARG A 139 6.15 -6.26 0.41
CA ARG A 139 6.72 -6.72 1.69
C ARG A 139 5.88 -6.30 2.89
N ALA A 140 5.31 -5.09 2.88
CA ALA A 140 4.41 -4.66 3.93
C ALA A 140 3.14 -5.52 4.00
N CYS A 141 2.59 -5.90 2.85
CA CYS A 141 1.43 -6.80 2.73
C CYS A 141 1.74 -8.24 3.17
N GLU A 142 2.96 -8.75 2.89
CA GLU A 142 3.42 -10.05 3.41
C GLU A 142 3.47 -10.06 4.94
N LEU A 143 3.99 -8.98 5.55
CA LEU A 143 4.14 -8.87 7.00
C LEU A 143 2.78 -8.65 7.70
N LYS A 144 1.95 -7.79 7.14
CA LYS A 144 0.62 -7.47 7.67
C LYS A 144 -0.40 -7.44 6.54
N PRO A 145 -1.02 -8.59 6.24
CA PRO A 145 -2.11 -8.65 5.27
C PRO A 145 -3.25 -7.72 5.70
N ASN A 146 -3.89 -7.05 4.73
CA ASN A 146 -5.01 -6.11 4.96
C ASN A 146 -4.61 -4.81 5.70
N SER A 147 -3.44 -4.27 5.37
CA SER A 147 -3.03 -2.92 5.78
C SER A 147 -3.42 -1.91 4.69
N GLY A 148 -4.53 -1.19 4.86
CA GLY A 148 -5.01 -0.23 3.86
C GLY A 148 -3.99 0.86 3.47
N GLU A 149 -3.04 1.16 4.36
CA GLU A 149 -1.93 2.07 4.06
C GLU A 149 -0.99 1.54 2.98
N SER A 150 -0.72 0.23 2.94
CA SER A 150 0.16 -0.38 1.94
C SER A 150 -0.50 -0.34 0.56
N ASP A 151 -1.75 -0.79 0.50
CA ASP A 151 -2.56 -0.82 -0.72
C ASP A 151 -2.76 0.59 -1.30
N LYS A 152 -2.89 1.61 -0.43
CA LYS A 152 -2.95 3.02 -0.84
C LYS A 152 -1.69 3.45 -1.61
N TRP A 153 -0.50 3.16 -1.08
CA TRP A 153 0.77 3.52 -1.75
C TRP A 153 1.01 2.68 -3.01
N THR A 154 0.56 1.42 -3.04
CA THR A 154 0.56 0.59 -4.25
C THR A 154 -0.28 1.22 -5.35
N GLY A 155 -1.52 1.61 -5.05
CA GLY A 155 -2.39 2.28 -6.01
C GLY A 155 -1.78 3.59 -6.54
N GLN A 156 -1.14 4.38 -5.67
CA GLN A 156 -0.42 5.58 -6.10
C GLN A 156 0.80 5.27 -6.99
N ALA A 157 1.57 4.23 -6.67
CA ALA A 157 2.69 3.79 -7.50
C ALA A 157 2.22 3.29 -8.87
N HIS A 158 1.10 2.56 -8.93
CA HIS A 158 0.45 2.13 -10.18
C HIS A 158 -0.05 3.31 -11.01
N LEU A 159 -0.58 4.36 -10.39
CA LEU A 159 -0.90 5.61 -11.10
C LEU A 159 0.37 6.24 -11.71
N LEU A 160 1.45 6.36 -10.95
CA LEU A 160 2.70 6.93 -11.48
C LEU A 160 3.28 6.12 -12.64
N TRP A 161 3.10 4.80 -12.62
CA TRP A 161 3.61 3.90 -13.66
C TRP A 161 2.66 3.74 -14.86
N GLY A 162 1.44 4.25 -14.78
CA GLY A 162 0.43 4.11 -15.85
C GLY A 162 -0.33 2.79 -15.87
N HIS A 163 -0.27 2.02 -14.78
CA HIS A 163 -1.05 0.81 -14.55
C HIS A 163 -2.42 1.17 -13.96
N TRP A 164 -3.25 1.80 -14.79
CA TRP A 164 -4.51 2.41 -14.36
C TRP A 164 -5.55 1.41 -13.87
N GLU A 165 -5.56 0.19 -14.43
CA GLU A 165 -6.50 -0.86 -14.06
C GLU A 165 -6.17 -1.44 -12.68
N GLU A 166 -4.89 -1.69 -12.44
CA GLU A 166 -4.34 -2.14 -11.16
C GLU A 166 -4.53 -1.06 -10.09
N ALA A 167 -4.20 0.20 -10.40
CA ALA A 167 -4.43 1.31 -9.49
C ALA A 167 -5.90 1.43 -9.07
N ALA A 168 -6.82 1.27 -10.02
CA ALA A 168 -8.25 1.28 -9.70
C ALA A 168 -8.59 0.15 -8.73
N GLN A 169 -8.15 -1.10 -8.99
CA GLN A 169 -8.39 -2.25 -8.11
C GLN A 169 -7.89 -2.03 -6.68
N ASP A 170 -6.72 -1.43 -6.52
CA ASP A 170 -6.14 -1.15 -5.21
C ASP A 170 -6.98 -0.15 -4.40
N PHE A 171 -7.38 0.98 -5.01
CA PHE A 171 -8.24 1.97 -4.35
C PHE A 171 -9.63 1.44 -3.98
N ILE A 172 -10.10 0.43 -4.71
CA ILE A 172 -11.37 -0.24 -4.42
C ILE A 172 -11.26 -1.14 -3.22
N PHE A 173 -10.13 -1.82 -3.12
CA PHE A 173 -9.85 -2.71 -2.02
C PHE A 173 -9.77 -1.93 -0.70
N THR A 174 -9.10 -0.77 -0.72
CA THR A 174 -9.04 0.15 0.44
C THR A 174 -10.37 0.85 0.72
N GLY A 175 -11.16 1.14 -0.32
CA GLY A 175 -12.37 1.95 -0.21
C GLY A 175 -12.08 3.45 -0.04
N GLU A 176 -10.82 3.85 -0.23
CA GLU A 176 -10.32 5.22 -0.14
C GLU A 176 -9.87 5.70 -1.52
N TRP A 177 -10.57 6.71 -2.04
CA TRP A 177 -10.25 7.39 -3.29
C TRP A 177 -10.56 8.88 -3.15
N THR A 178 -9.63 9.72 -3.61
CA THR A 178 -9.87 11.16 -3.66
C THR A 178 -10.57 11.55 -4.96
N GLU A 179 -11.32 12.66 -4.94
CA GLU A 179 -11.99 13.17 -6.15
C GLU A 179 -10.96 13.50 -7.25
N SER A 180 -9.75 13.90 -6.85
CA SER A 180 -8.60 14.12 -7.75
C SER A 180 -8.20 12.82 -8.47
N GLN A 181 -7.99 11.73 -7.74
CA GLN A 181 -7.65 10.42 -8.31
C GLN A 181 -8.76 9.89 -9.24
N ASN A 182 -10.02 10.05 -8.85
CA ASN A 182 -11.17 9.64 -9.66
C ASN A 182 -11.27 10.44 -10.96
N SER A 183 -11.13 11.76 -10.89
CA SER A 183 -11.09 12.66 -12.05
C SER A 183 -9.96 12.27 -13.01
N TYR A 184 -8.79 11.95 -12.47
CA TYR A 184 -7.62 11.54 -13.24
C TYR A 184 -7.83 10.18 -13.94
N LEU A 185 -8.33 9.16 -13.25
CA LEU A 185 -8.65 7.87 -13.89
C LEU A 185 -9.75 8.00 -14.96
N ARG A 186 -10.73 8.88 -14.75
CA ARG A 186 -11.75 9.21 -15.77
C ARG A 186 -11.15 9.88 -17.00
N SER A 187 -10.19 10.79 -16.83
CA SER A 187 -9.54 11.47 -17.96
C SER A 187 -8.77 10.48 -18.85
N LYS A 188 -8.23 9.40 -18.26
CA LYS A 188 -7.60 8.28 -18.98
C LYS A 188 -8.60 7.23 -19.52
N GLY A 189 -9.91 7.50 -19.45
CA GLY A 189 -10.96 6.67 -20.05
C GLY A 189 -11.51 5.55 -19.16
N PHE A 190 -11.10 5.47 -17.90
CA PHE A 190 -11.61 4.49 -16.94
C PHE A 190 -12.84 5.07 -16.23
N LEU A 191 -14.02 4.87 -16.83
CA LEU A 191 -15.31 5.32 -16.31
C LEU A 191 -15.91 4.28 -15.34
N TRP A 192 -15.65 4.41 -14.05
CA TRP A 192 -16.06 3.44 -13.00
C TRP A 192 -17.39 3.77 -12.28
N GLU A 193 -18.25 4.61 -12.84
CA GLU A 193 -19.48 5.04 -12.11
C GLU A 193 -20.57 3.96 -12.00
N GLY A 194 -20.63 2.98 -12.91
CA GLY A 194 -21.74 2.02 -12.97
C GLY A 194 -21.50 0.74 -12.19
N GLN A 195 -20.38 0.06 -12.45
CA GLN A 195 -20.15 -1.30 -11.96
C GLN A 195 -19.67 -1.33 -10.50
N LEU A 196 -19.15 -0.22 -9.97
CA LEU A 196 -18.62 -0.21 -8.61
C LEU A 196 -19.45 0.41 -7.52
N ARG A 197 -20.33 1.35 -7.86
CA ARG A 197 -21.44 1.65 -6.95
C ARG A 197 -22.25 0.39 -6.64
N LEU A 198 -22.31 -0.57 -7.57
CA LEU A 198 -22.90 -1.89 -7.34
C LEU A 198 -22.03 -2.77 -6.43
N CYS A 199 -20.73 -2.96 -6.72
CA CYS A 199 -19.86 -3.77 -5.85
C CYS A 199 -19.69 -3.21 -4.42
N ILE A 200 -19.58 -1.89 -4.26
CA ILE A 200 -19.54 -1.24 -2.93
C ILE A 200 -20.87 -1.43 -2.21
N ARG A 201 -22.01 -1.29 -2.89
CA ARG A 201 -23.34 -1.55 -2.31
C ARG A 201 -23.50 -3.02 -1.91
N GLU A 202 -23.02 -3.95 -2.73
CA GLU A 202 -23.08 -5.39 -2.44
C GLU A 202 -22.16 -5.79 -1.29
N LYS A 203 -20.93 -5.26 -1.23
CA LYS A 203 -19.97 -5.51 -0.14
C LYS A 203 -20.44 -4.87 1.18
N ARG A 204 -20.97 -3.64 1.13
CA ARG A 204 -21.56 -2.94 2.30
C ARG A 204 -22.81 -3.63 2.84
N ASN A 205 -23.64 -4.20 1.95
CA ASN A 205 -24.76 -5.07 2.33
C ASN A 205 -24.29 -6.43 2.88
N SER A 206 -23.22 -7.01 2.34
CA SER A 206 -22.64 -8.27 2.81
C SER A 206 -21.96 -8.16 4.18
N ILE A 207 -21.49 -6.97 4.56
CA ILE A 207 -20.86 -6.68 5.87
C ILE A 207 -21.89 -6.14 6.89
N GLY A 208 -23.15 -5.94 6.49
CA GLY A 208 -24.25 -5.56 7.41
C GLY A 208 -24.22 -4.10 7.88
N PHE A 209 -23.54 -3.20 7.17
CA PHE A 209 -23.40 -1.80 7.57
C PHE A 209 -24.63 -0.97 7.14
N ASN A 210 -25.72 -1.08 7.91
CA ASN A 210 -26.94 -0.26 7.77
C ASN A 210 -26.74 1.16 8.34
N GLY A 211 -25.74 1.89 7.85
CA GLY A 211 -25.59 3.32 8.10
C GLY A 211 -26.37 4.10 7.05
N ILE A 212 -27.50 4.71 7.43
CA ILE A 212 -28.27 5.65 6.63
C ILE A 212 -27.40 6.88 6.36
N ILE A 213 -27.16 7.25 5.10
CA ILE A 213 -26.99 8.67 4.76
C ILE A 213 -27.95 8.98 3.60
N LEU A 214 -28.72 10.02 3.86
CA LEU A 214 -29.82 10.56 3.09
C LEU A 214 -29.34 11.17 1.76
N ALA A 215 -30.28 11.05 0.80
CA ALA A 215 -30.45 11.73 -0.49
C ALA A 215 -29.43 12.79 -0.93
#